data_AF-K7KSH4-F1
#
_entry.id   AF-K7KSH4-F1
#
_cell.length_a   1.000
_cell.length_b   1.000
_cell.length_c   1.000
_cell.angle_alpha   90.00
_cell.angle_beta   90.00
_cell.angle_gamma   90.00
#
_symmetry.space_group_name_H-M   'P 1'
#
loop_
_entity.id
_entity.type
_entity.pdbx_description
1 polymer ?
#
loop_
_entity_poly.entity_id
_entity_poly.type
_entity_poly.pdbx_seq_one_letter_code
_entity_poly.pdbx_strand_id
1 'polypeptide(L)'
;MPTWRCIQLFIYFLAWASLICSPTSSSLADSISSPVHAKPFSPVNKFLMQSYYDRYINLHDLDFEKFMSQEVPYGSCDNLNFVLRLSDLKRTLIGEGSHRTVSTLIQLKTQPSKSFSELLSNSCKFMIIERLPSGVFADPFELQHLVQRGKFSDIAVFGDTNLELPSFLSNRSAVEIHLLVDPNILQEPTDINMELPLHARYQPLNGSGYSAIEFGAPDMVVRCSTKEKMENHNCFFKLEKDDANLYGAHIVWRIPSGIKAHAGLVSAVTFIAALLSTIAIVVASLYQPWCF
;
A
#
# COMPACT_ATOMS: atom_id res chain seq x y z
N MET A 1 -41.31 -34.58 -30.97
CA MET A 1 -41.73 -34.43 -29.55
C MET A 1 -40.60 -34.11 -28.55
N PRO A 2 -39.31 -34.47 -28.70
CA PRO A 2 -38.30 -34.15 -27.69
C PRO A 2 -37.88 -32.66 -27.63
N THR A 3 -38.05 -31.89 -28.72
CA THR A 3 -37.70 -30.46 -28.79
C THR A 3 -38.54 -29.57 -27.87
N TRP A 4 -39.82 -29.89 -27.66
CA TRP A 4 -40.71 -29.07 -26.83
C TRP A 4 -40.33 -29.12 -25.33
N ARG A 5 -39.87 -30.27 -24.83
CA ARG A 5 -39.43 -30.40 -23.43
C ARG A 5 -38.18 -29.58 -23.13
N CYS A 6 -37.25 -29.45 -24.08
CA CYS A 6 -36.05 -28.62 -23.90
C CYS A 6 -36.40 -27.13 -23.86
N ILE A 7 -37.33 -26.67 -24.71
CA ILE A 7 -37.78 -25.26 -24.75
C ILE A 7 -38.39 -24.85 -23.41
N GLN A 8 -39.23 -25.70 -22.82
CA GLN A 8 -39.86 -25.40 -21.53
C GLN A 8 -38.81 -25.27 -20.41
N LEU A 9 -37.86 -26.21 -20.32
CA LEU A 9 -36.79 -26.17 -19.32
C LEU A 9 -35.91 -24.91 -19.44
N PHE A 10 -35.60 -24.47 -20.66
CA PHE A 10 -34.77 -23.28 -20.89
C PHE A 10 -35.49 -21.97 -20.55
N ILE A 11 -36.80 -21.86 -20.85
CA ILE A 11 -37.62 -20.71 -20.46
C ILE A 11 -37.73 -20.64 -18.92
N TYR A 12 -37.93 -21.78 -18.25
CA TYR A 12 -37.93 -21.81 -16.79
C TYR A 12 -36.57 -21.39 -16.20
N PHE A 13 -35.45 -21.79 -16.81
CA PHE A 13 -34.12 -21.37 -16.37
C PHE A 13 -33.89 -19.85 -16.53
N LEU A 14 -34.33 -19.26 -17.64
CA LEU A 14 -34.24 -17.81 -17.88
C LEU A 14 -35.19 -17.02 -16.98
N ALA A 15 -36.38 -17.54 -16.70
CA ALA A 15 -37.32 -16.95 -15.73
C ALA A 15 -36.80 -17.04 -14.28
N TRP A 16 -36.07 -18.11 -13.94
CA TRP A 16 -35.48 -18.28 -12.62
C TRP A 16 -34.25 -17.39 -12.43
N ALA A 17 -33.42 -17.24 -13.46
CA ALA A 17 -32.25 -16.34 -13.44
C ALA A 17 -32.65 -14.85 -13.34
N SER A 18 -33.80 -14.46 -13.89
CA SER A 18 -34.32 -13.09 -13.80
C SER A 18 -34.94 -12.76 -12.43
N LEU A 19 -35.35 -13.75 -11.62
CA LEU A 19 -35.79 -13.51 -10.24
C LEU A 19 -34.64 -13.33 -9.23
N ILE A 20 -33.44 -13.82 -9.53
CA ILE A 20 -32.30 -13.74 -8.59
C ILE A 20 -31.61 -12.37 -8.63
N CYS A 21 -31.91 -11.52 -9.62
CA CYS A 21 -31.36 -10.17 -9.70
C CYS A 21 -32.40 -9.10 -9.32
N SER A 22 -33.03 -9.25 -8.15
CA SER A 22 -33.63 -8.11 -7.46
C SER A 22 -32.60 -7.60 -6.44
N PRO A 23 -32.08 -6.37 -6.57
CA PRO A 23 -31.16 -5.81 -5.59
C PRO A 23 -31.91 -5.62 -4.28
N THR A 24 -31.70 -6.53 -3.33
CA THR A 24 -32.06 -6.29 -1.94
C THR A 24 -31.17 -5.17 -1.42
N SER A 25 -31.79 -4.01 -1.24
CA SER A 25 -31.23 -2.88 -0.51
C SER A 25 -30.92 -3.31 0.93
N SER A 26 -29.69 -3.72 1.20
CA SER A 26 -29.19 -3.86 2.56
C SER A 26 -28.79 -2.48 3.07
N SER A 27 -29.66 -1.87 3.87
CA SER A 27 -29.31 -0.75 4.73
C SER A 27 -28.26 -1.22 5.73
N LEU A 28 -27.02 -0.72 5.59
CA LEU A 28 -25.98 -0.81 6.61
C LEU A 28 -26.40 0.07 7.78
N ALA A 29 -26.82 -0.55 8.88
CA ALA A 29 -27.07 0.10 10.15
C ALA A 29 -25.74 0.41 10.84
N ASP A 30 -25.62 1.65 11.30
CA ASP A 30 -24.48 2.22 12.00
C ASP A 30 -23.99 1.33 13.15
N SER A 31 -22.73 0.90 13.07
CA SER A 31 -22.02 0.33 14.22
C SER A 31 -21.35 1.47 14.98
N ILE A 32 -21.98 1.90 16.08
CA ILE A 32 -21.40 2.81 17.06
C ILE A 32 -20.13 2.15 17.62
N SER A 33 -18.96 2.68 17.27
CA SER A 33 -17.68 2.25 17.81
C SER A 33 -17.49 2.82 19.22
N SER A 34 -17.63 1.97 20.23
CA SER A 34 -17.18 2.26 21.59
C SER A 34 -15.64 2.20 21.64
N PRO A 35 -14.97 3.04 22.46
CA PRO A 35 -13.52 3.16 22.48
C PRO A 35 -12.89 1.88 23.04
N VAL A 36 -12.13 1.18 22.20
CA VAL A 36 -11.34 0.02 22.60
C VAL A 36 -10.19 0.51 23.49
N HIS A 37 -10.23 0.09 24.75
CA HIS A 37 -9.14 0.25 25.71
C HIS A 37 -7.83 -0.26 25.12
N ALA A 38 -6.82 0.62 25.06
CA ALA A 38 -5.47 0.29 24.62
C ALA A 38 -4.91 -0.87 25.45
N LYS A 39 -4.57 -1.98 24.78
CA LYS A 39 -3.95 -3.16 25.39
C LYS A 39 -2.52 -2.80 25.86
N PRO A 40 -2.07 -3.26 27.04
CA PRO A 40 -0.71 -3.03 27.52
C PRO A 40 0.34 -3.81 26.70
N PHE A 41 1.51 -3.18 26.62
CA PHE A 41 2.67 -3.42 25.74
C PHE A 41 3.26 -4.84 25.77
N SER A 42 3.69 -5.31 24.59
CA SER A 42 4.43 -6.56 24.34
C SER A 42 5.78 -6.20 23.65
N PRO A 43 6.86 -6.99 23.77
CA PRO A 43 8.19 -6.64 23.28
C PRO A 43 8.14 -6.20 21.81
N VAL A 44 8.76 -5.05 21.54
CA VAL A 44 8.79 -4.33 20.25
C VAL A 44 8.65 -5.29 19.07
N ASN A 45 7.46 -5.27 18.45
CA ASN A 45 7.18 -6.04 17.25
C ASN A 45 8.31 -5.87 16.23
N LYS A 46 8.55 -6.90 15.43
CA LYS A 46 9.56 -6.88 14.37
C LYS A 46 9.43 -5.62 13.49
N PHE A 47 8.19 -5.21 13.21
CA PHE A 47 7.83 -4.05 12.41
C PHE A 47 7.17 -2.98 13.27
N LEU A 48 7.53 -1.71 13.04
CA LEU A 48 6.95 -0.55 13.74
C LEU A 48 5.47 -0.37 13.38
N MET A 49 5.11 -0.62 12.13
CA MET A 49 3.74 -0.53 11.63
C MET A 49 2.81 -1.58 12.23
N GLN A 50 3.31 -2.74 12.65
CA GLN A 50 2.49 -3.70 13.40
C GLN A 50 1.97 -3.05 14.69
N SER A 51 2.84 -2.37 15.44
CA SER A 51 2.47 -1.67 16.66
C SER A 51 1.49 -0.52 16.43
N TYR A 52 1.55 0.13 15.26
CA TYR A 52 0.54 1.11 14.86
C TYR A 52 -0.83 0.44 14.65
N TYR A 53 -0.89 -0.63 13.86
CA TYR A 53 -2.15 -1.31 13.55
C TYR A 53 -2.73 -2.14 14.71
N ASP A 54 -1.92 -2.44 15.72
CA ASP A 54 -2.41 -2.98 17.00
C ASP A 54 -3.24 -1.95 17.78
N ARG A 55 -3.06 -0.64 17.52
CA ARG A 55 -3.75 0.48 18.19
C ARG A 55 -4.78 1.18 17.31
N TYR A 56 -4.56 1.24 16.00
CA TYR A 56 -5.38 1.98 15.05
C TYR A 56 -5.87 1.07 13.92
N ILE A 57 -7.16 1.19 13.56
CA ILE A 57 -7.75 0.38 12.49
C ILE A 57 -7.35 0.89 11.10
N ASN A 58 -7.30 2.22 10.94
CA ASN A 58 -7.05 2.89 9.68
C ASN A 58 -5.79 3.74 9.74
N LEU A 59 -5.14 3.94 8.59
CA LEU A 59 -4.00 4.83 8.46
C LEU A 59 -4.47 6.26 8.19
N HIS A 60 -4.36 7.12 9.20
CA HIS A 60 -4.57 8.56 9.09
C HIS A 60 -3.27 9.29 9.44
N ASP A 61 -2.95 10.35 8.69
CA ASP A 61 -1.65 11.01 8.85
C ASP A 61 -1.48 11.63 10.24
N LEU A 62 -2.54 12.19 10.84
CA LEU A 62 -2.51 12.76 12.19
C LEU A 62 -2.26 11.69 13.28
N ASP A 63 -2.94 10.55 13.18
CA ASP A 63 -2.77 9.44 14.11
C ASP A 63 -1.37 8.84 13.98
N PHE A 64 -0.86 8.74 12.75
CA PHE A 64 0.50 8.29 12.48
C PHE A 64 1.55 9.25 13.04
N GLU A 65 1.45 10.57 12.82
CA GLU A 65 2.41 11.52 13.39
C GLU A 65 2.38 11.49 14.93
N LYS A 66 1.19 11.38 15.53
CA LYS A 66 1.04 11.21 16.98
C LYS A 66 1.71 9.91 17.45
N PHE A 67 1.49 8.79 16.77
CA PHE A 67 2.13 7.53 17.07
C PHE A 67 3.67 7.62 16.97
N MET A 68 4.18 8.21 15.89
CA MET A 68 5.62 8.41 15.68
C MET A 68 6.24 9.26 16.79
N SER A 69 5.56 10.32 17.23
CA SER A 69 6.05 11.16 18.34
C SER A 69 6.15 10.43 19.69
N GLN A 70 5.37 9.36 19.88
CA GLN A 70 5.33 8.57 21.12
C GLN A 70 6.32 7.40 21.09
N GLU A 71 6.39 6.69 19.96
CA GLU A 71 7.16 5.44 19.84
C GLU A 71 8.60 5.68 19.36
N VAL A 72 8.83 6.76 18.63
CA VAL A 72 10.15 7.23 18.19
C VAL A 72 10.43 8.58 18.86
N PRO A 73 10.73 8.61 20.17
CA PRO A 73 11.08 9.85 20.83
C PRO A 73 12.32 10.43 20.16
N TYR A 74 12.30 11.74 19.92
CA TYR A 74 13.45 12.48 19.39
C TYR A 74 14.68 12.21 20.27
N GLY A 75 15.67 11.50 19.73
CA GLY A 75 17.03 11.50 20.27
C GLY A 75 17.21 11.00 21.71
N SER A 76 16.32 10.16 22.28
CA SER A 76 16.41 9.70 23.68
C SER A 76 17.60 8.76 23.99
N CYS A 77 18.60 8.71 23.12
CA CYS A 77 19.90 8.18 23.46
C CYS A 77 20.83 9.37 23.62
N ASP A 78 21.03 9.75 24.88
CA ASP A 78 21.53 11.04 25.39
C ASP A 78 22.87 11.57 24.81
N ASN A 79 23.47 10.91 23.82
CA ASN A 79 24.69 11.38 23.13
C ASN A 79 24.77 11.00 21.63
N LEU A 80 23.66 10.57 21.01
CA LEU A 80 23.62 10.25 19.57
C LEU A 80 23.10 11.41 18.70
N ASN A 81 22.84 12.58 19.29
CA ASN A 81 22.57 13.81 18.54
C ASN A 81 23.73 14.07 17.58
N PHE A 82 23.43 14.02 16.27
CA PHE A 82 24.28 14.35 15.13
C PHE A 82 25.25 13.31 14.62
N VAL A 83 24.72 12.31 13.91
CA VAL A 83 25.54 11.60 12.94
C VAL A 83 24.89 11.55 11.57
N LEU A 84 23.66 11.05 11.44
CA LEU A 84 23.03 10.90 10.11
C LEU A 84 22.05 12.01 9.82
N ARG A 85 22.33 12.78 8.76
CA ARG A 85 21.40 13.75 8.18
C ARG A 85 20.98 13.31 6.78
N LEU A 86 19.73 13.56 6.43
CA LEU A 86 19.27 13.46 5.06
C LEU A 86 19.86 14.64 4.26
N SER A 87 20.56 14.35 3.17
CA SER A 87 21.07 15.38 2.24
C SER A 87 20.06 15.64 1.14
N ASP A 88 19.73 14.58 0.40
CA ASP A 88 18.91 14.67 -0.80
C ASP A 88 17.94 13.49 -0.81
N LEU A 89 16.68 13.76 -1.11
CA LEU A 89 15.65 12.75 -1.36
C LEU A 89 15.10 12.98 -2.75
N LYS A 90 15.39 12.05 -3.66
CA LYS A 90 14.87 12.09 -5.03
C LYS A 90 13.91 10.95 -5.25
N ARG A 91 12.71 11.26 -5.74
CA ARG A 91 11.68 10.26 -6.00
C ARG A 91 11.12 10.40 -7.40
N THR A 92 10.90 9.27 -8.07
CA THR A 92 10.36 9.21 -9.43
C THR A 92 9.43 8.01 -9.59
N LEU A 93 8.34 8.21 -10.32
CA LEU A 93 7.42 7.14 -10.72
C LEU A 93 7.78 6.64 -12.11
N ILE A 94 8.10 5.36 -12.22
CA ILE A 94 8.58 4.69 -13.43
C ILE A 94 7.52 3.70 -13.91
N GLY A 95 7.34 3.62 -15.22
CA GLY A 95 6.39 2.69 -15.86
C GLY A 95 5.07 3.36 -16.27
N GLU A 96 4.20 2.55 -16.88
CA GLU A 96 2.91 2.98 -17.45
C GLU A 96 1.78 2.04 -17.00
N GLY A 97 0.54 2.51 -17.12
CA GLY A 97 -0.63 1.72 -16.70
C GLY A 97 -0.82 1.69 -15.17
N SER A 98 -1.42 0.59 -14.70
CA SER A 98 -1.79 0.36 -13.30
C SER A 98 -0.67 -0.24 -12.45
N HIS A 99 0.34 -0.86 -13.05
CA HIS A 99 1.54 -1.33 -12.34
C HIS A 99 2.68 -0.38 -12.62
N ARG A 100 3.27 0.20 -11.57
CA ARG A 100 4.38 1.16 -11.68
C ARG A 100 5.34 0.98 -10.53
N THR A 101 6.53 1.54 -10.67
CA THR A 101 7.57 1.46 -9.65
C THR A 101 7.91 2.85 -9.16
N VAL A 102 7.86 3.05 -7.84
CA VAL A 102 8.41 4.26 -7.20
C VAL A 102 9.87 4.01 -6.93
N SER A 103 10.75 4.67 -7.69
CA SER A 103 12.19 4.71 -7.41
C SER A 103 12.47 5.86 -6.46
N THR A 104 13.14 5.55 -5.36
CA THR A 104 13.53 6.52 -4.33
C THR A 104 15.03 6.41 -4.09
N LEU A 105 15.72 7.53 -4.29
CA LEU A 105 17.13 7.71 -4.01
C LEU A 105 17.27 8.61 -2.78
N ILE A 106 17.96 8.10 -1.76
CA ILE A 106 18.18 8.77 -0.47
C ILE A 106 19.69 8.94 -0.33
N GLN A 107 20.14 10.19 -0.23
CA GLN A 107 21.55 10.49 0.06
C GLN A 107 21.68 10.88 1.52
N LEU A 108 22.50 10.14 2.25
CA LEU A 108 22.79 10.41 3.65
C LEU A 108 24.14 11.10 3.78
N LYS A 109 24.19 12.14 4.61
CA LYS A 109 25.43 12.79 5.03
C LYS A 109 25.69 12.48 6.49
N THR A 110 26.92 12.11 6.75
CA THR A 110 27.37 11.87 8.11
C THR A 110 28.19 13.05 8.61
N GLN A 111 27.88 13.55 9.80
CA GLN A 111 28.84 14.36 10.54
C GLN A 111 29.75 13.44 11.35
N PRO A 112 31.07 13.45 11.11
CA PRO A 112 32.00 12.63 11.88
C PRO A 112 32.05 13.15 13.33
N SER A 113 31.34 12.47 14.23
CA SER A 113 31.58 12.58 15.66
C SER A 113 32.37 11.35 16.11
N LYS A 114 33.48 11.58 16.83
CA LYS A 114 34.33 10.49 17.36
C LYS A 114 33.58 9.52 18.28
N SER A 115 32.44 9.96 18.84
CA SER A 115 31.58 9.15 19.72
C SER A 115 30.70 8.15 18.98
N PHE A 116 30.52 8.25 17.66
CA PHE A 116 29.57 7.38 16.93
C PHE A 116 30.00 5.91 16.87
N SER A 117 31.26 5.67 16.50
CA SER A 117 31.80 4.31 16.32
C SER A 117 32.02 3.59 17.65
N GLU A 118 32.21 4.32 18.76
CA GLU A 118 32.47 3.74 20.08
C GLU A 118 31.18 3.34 20.82
N LEU A 119 30.09 4.09 20.66
CA LEU A 119 28.83 3.86 21.39
C LEU A 119 27.94 2.79 20.75
N LEU A 120 27.98 2.64 19.42
CA LEU A 120 27.12 1.71 18.70
C LEU A 120 27.80 0.38 18.50
N SER A 121 27.22 -0.64 19.11
CA SER A 121 27.75 -1.99 19.04
C SER A 121 27.01 -2.80 18.00
N ASN A 122 27.53 -2.70 16.78
CA ASN A 122 27.48 -3.68 15.70
C ASN A 122 26.18 -3.89 14.92
N SER A 123 25.05 -3.24 15.19
CA SER A 123 23.94 -3.24 14.21
C SER A 123 22.97 -2.09 14.35
N CYS A 124 22.95 -1.21 13.36
CA CYS A 124 21.84 -0.28 13.13
C CYS A 124 21.01 -0.78 11.94
N LYS A 125 19.69 -0.71 12.06
CA LYS A 125 18.75 -1.00 10.99
C LYS A 125 18.14 0.30 10.51
N PHE A 126 18.17 0.52 9.21
CA PHE A 126 17.49 1.64 8.58
C PHE A 126 16.12 1.17 8.11
N MET A 127 15.08 1.87 8.52
CA MET A 127 13.69 1.54 8.23
C MET A 127 13.08 2.68 7.43
N ILE A 128 12.37 2.33 6.36
CA ILE A 128 11.64 3.28 5.52
C ILE A 128 10.17 2.89 5.59
N ILE A 129 9.33 3.86 5.93
CA ILE A 129 7.88 3.71 5.99
C ILE A 129 7.28 4.55 4.87
N GLU A 130 6.74 3.88 3.87
CA GLU A 130 6.02 4.50 2.77
C GLU A 130 4.51 4.42 3.04
N ARG A 131 3.90 5.56 3.38
CA ARG A 131 2.45 5.67 3.57
C ARG A 131 1.76 5.83 2.21
N LEU A 132 1.11 4.78 1.73
CA LEU A 132 0.48 4.80 0.41
C LEU A 132 -0.82 5.63 0.44
N PRO A 133 -1.09 6.42 -0.62
CA PRO A 133 -2.35 7.11 -0.76
C PRO A 133 -3.50 6.12 -1.06
N SER A 134 -4.73 6.54 -0.82
CA SER A 134 -5.91 5.73 -1.13
C SER A 134 -5.95 5.39 -2.62
N GLY A 135 -6.29 4.14 -2.94
CA GLY A 135 -6.35 3.67 -4.32
C GLY A 135 -5.02 3.17 -4.88
N VAL A 136 -3.97 3.10 -4.07
CA VAL A 136 -2.72 2.37 -4.38
C VAL A 136 -2.50 1.30 -3.34
N PHE A 137 -1.92 0.19 -3.75
CA PHE A 137 -1.44 -0.84 -2.83
C PHE A 137 -0.10 -1.41 -3.33
N ALA A 138 0.61 -2.05 -2.41
CA ALA A 138 1.74 -2.89 -2.75
C ALA A 138 1.33 -4.36 -2.60
N ASP A 139 1.71 -5.20 -3.56
CA ASP A 139 1.43 -6.63 -3.50
C ASP A 139 2.43 -7.32 -2.54
N PRO A 140 1.97 -7.90 -1.41
CA PRO A 140 2.85 -8.58 -0.46
C PRO A 140 3.67 -9.72 -1.10
N PHE A 141 3.13 -10.42 -2.09
CA PHE A 141 3.83 -11.52 -2.76
C PHE A 141 4.94 -11.00 -3.68
N GLU A 142 4.69 -9.93 -4.42
CA GLU A 142 5.69 -9.25 -5.24
C GLU A 142 6.84 -8.71 -4.37
N LEU A 143 6.52 -8.10 -3.22
CA LEU A 143 7.51 -7.58 -2.29
C LEU A 143 8.34 -8.69 -1.61
N GLN A 144 7.73 -9.84 -1.29
CA GLN A 144 8.45 -10.98 -0.72
C GLN A 144 9.56 -11.48 -1.67
N HIS A 145 9.33 -11.43 -2.99
CA HIS A 145 10.35 -11.76 -3.97
C HIS A 145 11.56 -10.80 -3.94
N LEU A 146 11.38 -9.53 -3.55
CA LEU A 146 12.48 -8.57 -3.41
C LEU A 146 13.38 -8.92 -2.21
N VAL A 147 12.79 -9.41 -1.12
CA VAL A 147 13.54 -9.91 0.05
C VAL A 147 14.31 -11.19 -0.31
N GLN A 148 13.67 -12.13 -1.01
CA GLN A 148 14.32 -13.37 -1.46
C GLN A 148 15.54 -13.11 -2.36
N ARG A 149 15.50 -12.04 -3.17
CA ARG A 149 16.62 -11.61 -4.01
C ARG A 149 17.71 -10.85 -3.24
N GLY A 150 17.54 -10.65 -1.94
CA GLY A 150 18.49 -9.95 -1.09
C GLY A 150 18.54 -8.42 -1.30
N LYS A 151 17.54 -7.82 -1.97
CA LYS A 151 17.48 -6.34 -2.12
C LYS A 151 17.17 -5.65 -0.79
N PHE A 152 16.34 -6.27 0.03
CA PHE A 152 15.92 -5.77 1.34
C PHE A 152 16.10 -6.87 2.39
N SER A 153 16.42 -6.49 3.63
CA SER A 153 16.49 -7.47 4.72
C SER A 153 15.12 -7.95 5.17
N ASP A 154 14.13 -7.06 5.12
CA ASP A 154 12.74 -7.34 5.42
C ASP A 154 11.83 -6.33 4.75
N ILE A 155 10.60 -6.74 4.49
CA ILE A 155 9.56 -5.86 3.96
C ILE A 155 8.20 -6.40 4.38
N ALA A 156 7.28 -5.50 4.74
CA ALA A 156 5.91 -5.87 5.05
C ALA A 156 4.93 -4.78 4.64
N VAL A 157 3.72 -5.21 4.24
CA VAL A 157 2.59 -4.33 3.92
C VAL A 157 1.59 -4.41 5.05
N PHE A 158 1.11 -3.25 5.49
CA PHE A 158 0.13 -3.14 6.57
C PHE A 158 -1.07 -2.29 6.13
N GLY A 159 -2.24 -2.58 6.71
CA GLY A 159 -3.51 -1.97 6.32
C GLY A 159 -4.26 -2.83 5.33
N ASP A 160 -4.81 -2.21 4.28
CA ASP A 160 -5.58 -2.93 3.27
C ASP A 160 -4.66 -3.70 2.29
N THR A 161 -4.58 -5.01 2.50
CA THR A 161 -3.83 -5.96 1.69
C THR A 161 -4.72 -6.77 0.73
N ASN A 162 -6.02 -6.46 0.64
CA ASN A 162 -6.91 -7.15 -0.28
C ASN A 162 -6.71 -6.62 -1.70
N LEU A 163 -6.07 -7.43 -2.55
CA LEU A 163 -5.70 -7.08 -3.93
C LEU A 163 -6.93 -6.88 -4.84
N GLU A 164 -8.10 -7.39 -4.44
CA GLU A 164 -9.33 -7.38 -5.24
C GLU A 164 -10.25 -6.19 -4.94
N LEU A 165 -10.02 -5.44 -3.85
CA LEU A 165 -10.90 -4.33 -3.50
C LEU A 165 -10.71 -3.13 -4.45
N PRO A 166 -11.81 -2.48 -4.90
CA PRO A 166 -11.73 -1.23 -5.63
C PRO A 166 -11.42 -0.07 -4.67
N SER A 167 -10.86 1.03 -5.21
CA SER A 167 -10.39 2.17 -4.39
C SER A 167 -11.45 2.75 -3.43
N PHE A 168 -12.73 2.78 -3.84
CA PHE A 168 -13.82 3.36 -3.04
C PHE A 168 -14.25 2.49 -1.84
N LEU A 169 -13.83 1.22 -1.79
CA LEU A 169 -14.01 0.33 -0.64
C LEU A 169 -12.70 0.06 0.10
N SER A 170 -11.58 0.60 -0.40
CA SER A 170 -10.27 0.28 0.13
C SER A 170 -9.79 1.34 1.10
N ASN A 171 -9.12 0.90 2.17
CA ASN A 171 -8.42 1.78 3.08
C ASN A 171 -6.97 2.03 2.61
N ARG A 172 -6.32 3.02 3.22
CA ARG A 172 -4.88 3.26 3.00
C ARG A 172 -4.06 2.12 3.58
N SER A 173 -2.93 1.86 2.95
CA SER A 173 -1.92 0.91 3.41
C SER A 173 -0.57 1.60 3.57
N ALA A 174 0.34 0.96 4.28
CA ALA A 174 1.72 1.41 4.42
C ALA A 174 2.68 0.24 4.16
N VAL A 175 3.83 0.55 3.58
CA VAL A 175 4.91 -0.42 3.39
C VAL A 175 6.05 -0.05 4.33
N GLU A 176 6.47 -1.00 5.16
CA GLU A 176 7.67 -0.86 5.98
C GLU A 176 8.79 -1.69 5.38
N ILE A 177 9.91 -1.05 5.07
CA ILE A 177 11.08 -1.62 4.40
C ILE A 177 12.26 -1.56 5.36
N HIS A 178 12.95 -2.67 5.58
CA HIS A 178 14.14 -2.73 6.43
C HIS A 178 15.39 -2.96 5.59
N LEU A 179 16.36 -2.09 5.79
CA LEU A 179 17.68 -2.13 5.20
C LEU A 179 18.72 -2.37 6.30
N LEU A 180 19.62 -3.32 6.06
CA LEU A 180 20.83 -3.47 6.86
C LEU A 180 21.81 -2.41 6.38
N VAL A 181 22.18 -1.48 7.25
CA VAL A 181 23.24 -0.51 6.95
C VAL A 181 24.47 -0.91 7.72
N ASP A 182 25.56 -1.14 7.00
CA ASP A 182 26.86 -1.37 7.63
C ASP A 182 27.25 -0.11 8.41
N PRO A 183 27.54 -0.21 9.71
CA PRO A 183 27.98 0.94 10.50
C PRO A 183 29.26 1.60 9.95
N ASN A 184 30.09 0.89 9.18
CA ASN A 184 31.26 1.48 8.51
C ASN A 184 30.85 2.38 7.34
N ILE A 185 29.81 2.01 6.60
CA ILE A 185 29.28 2.79 5.47
C ILE A 185 28.69 4.12 5.96
N LEU A 186 28.14 4.15 7.17
CA LEU A 186 27.69 5.39 7.81
C LEU A 186 28.81 6.41 8.03
N GLN A 187 30.10 6.13 7.78
CA GLN A 187 31.17 7.13 7.84
C GLN A 187 31.35 7.88 6.51
N GLU A 188 30.85 7.33 5.40
CA GLU A 188 30.93 7.92 4.07
C GLU A 188 29.53 8.35 3.58
N PRO A 189 29.45 9.38 2.71
CA PRO A 189 28.20 9.70 2.03
C PRO A 189 27.64 8.44 1.35
N THR A 190 26.43 8.04 1.74
CA THR A 190 25.82 6.79 1.30
C THR A 190 24.56 7.06 0.51
N ASP A 191 24.52 6.47 -0.68
CA ASP A 191 23.35 6.52 -1.55
C ASP A 191 22.55 5.22 -1.38
N ILE A 192 21.33 5.34 -0.87
CA ILE A 192 20.37 4.26 -0.79
C ILE A 192 19.41 4.41 -1.96
N ASN A 193 19.43 3.47 -2.90
CA ASN A 193 18.46 3.38 -3.98
C ASN A 193 17.48 2.24 -3.72
N MET A 194 16.19 2.54 -3.75
CA MET A 194 15.13 1.56 -3.62
C MET A 194 14.10 1.70 -4.73
N GLU A 195 13.56 0.57 -5.16
CA GLU A 195 12.50 0.46 -6.16
C GLU A 195 11.33 -0.29 -5.54
N LEU A 196 10.22 0.41 -5.33
CA LEU A 196 9.01 -0.15 -4.76
C LEU A 196 7.95 -0.34 -5.85
N PRO A 197 7.64 -1.58 -6.27
CA PRO A 197 6.54 -1.84 -7.18
C PRO A 197 5.20 -1.61 -6.49
N LEU A 198 4.30 -0.94 -7.18
CA LEU A 198 2.99 -0.52 -6.69
C LEU A 198 1.93 -0.74 -7.77
N HIS A 199 0.70 -0.93 -7.30
CA HIS A 199 -0.46 -1.17 -8.13
C HIS A 199 -1.55 -0.15 -7.83
N ALA A 200 -2.10 0.44 -8.89
CA ALA A 200 -3.25 1.31 -8.84
C ALA A 200 -4.54 0.49 -8.82
N ARG A 201 -5.41 0.73 -7.84
CA ARG A 201 -6.77 0.20 -7.79
C ARG A 201 -7.66 0.93 -8.80
N TYR A 202 -8.75 0.27 -9.20
CA TYR A 202 -9.80 0.91 -9.98
C TYR A 202 -10.36 2.13 -9.25
N GLN A 203 -10.32 3.28 -9.93
CA GLN A 203 -10.71 4.57 -9.40
C GLN A 203 -12.21 4.81 -9.62
N PRO A 204 -12.87 5.59 -8.75
CA PRO A 204 -14.25 6.01 -8.99
C PRO A 204 -14.34 6.83 -10.28
N LEU A 205 -15.55 6.91 -10.83
CA LEU A 205 -15.80 7.69 -12.04
C LEU A 205 -15.47 9.17 -11.84
N ASN A 206 -14.69 9.75 -12.74
CA ASN A 206 -14.33 11.17 -12.72
C ASN A 206 -14.65 11.83 -14.07
N GLY A 207 -15.07 13.10 -14.05
CA GLY A 207 -15.39 13.86 -15.26
C GLY A 207 -14.19 14.04 -16.21
N SER A 208 -12.97 14.10 -15.67
CA SER A 208 -11.72 14.22 -16.46
C SER A 208 -11.28 12.92 -17.14
N GLY A 209 -11.87 11.79 -16.77
CA GLY A 209 -11.38 10.46 -17.16
C GLY A 209 -10.10 10.01 -16.43
N TYR A 210 -9.61 10.78 -15.45
CA TYR A 210 -8.45 10.41 -14.63
C TYR A 210 -8.67 10.74 -13.16
N SER A 211 -8.16 9.89 -12.27
CA SER A 211 -7.97 10.20 -10.85
C SER A 211 -6.49 10.51 -10.63
N ALA A 212 -6.21 11.68 -10.05
CA ALA A 212 -4.86 12.05 -9.66
C ALA A 212 -4.67 11.71 -8.19
N ILE A 213 -3.68 10.88 -7.91
CA ILE A 213 -3.29 10.52 -6.55
C ILE A 213 -1.89 11.07 -6.29
N GLU A 214 -1.69 11.57 -5.08
CA GLU A 214 -0.44 12.20 -4.69
C GLU A 214 0.25 11.36 -3.62
N PHE A 215 1.55 11.12 -3.80
CA PHE A 215 2.37 10.44 -2.81
C PHE A 215 2.97 11.45 -1.84
N GLY A 216 2.87 11.16 -0.55
CA GLY A 216 3.66 11.84 0.48
C GLY A 216 5.09 11.31 0.52
N ALA A 217 6.01 12.08 1.11
CA ALA A 217 7.39 11.64 1.30
C ALA A 217 7.50 10.52 2.35
N PRO A 218 8.32 9.47 2.14
CA PRO A 218 8.49 8.37 3.08
C PRO A 218 9.06 8.85 4.40
N ASP A 219 8.70 8.19 5.49
CA ASP A 219 9.28 8.41 6.80
C ASP A 219 10.46 7.47 7.02
N MET A 220 11.59 8.02 7.46
CA MET A 220 12.82 7.25 7.62
C MET A 220 13.18 7.20 9.09
N VAL A 221 13.43 6.01 9.59
CA VAL A 221 13.70 5.73 11.00
C VAL A 221 14.92 4.83 11.12
N VAL A 222 15.85 5.18 12.00
CA VAL A 222 16.99 4.33 12.33
C VAL A 222 16.76 3.70 13.68
N ARG A 223 16.93 2.38 13.76
CA ARG A 223 16.92 1.61 15.00
C ARG A 223 18.32 1.09 15.31
N CYS A 224 18.87 1.43 16.47
CA CYS A 224 20.19 0.96 16.90
C CYS A 224 20.12 0.28 18.27
N SER A 225 20.96 -0.74 18.48
CA SER A 225 21.16 -1.41 19.77
C SER A 225 22.42 -0.91 20.49
N THR A 226 22.34 -0.70 21.81
CA THR A 226 23.47 -0.27 22.65
C THR A 226 24.06 -1.43 23.45
N LYS A 227 25.39 -1.43 23.70
CA LYS A 227 26.10 -2.49 24.45
C LYS A 227 25.88 -2.44 25.97
N GLU A 228 25.67 -1.25 26.55
CA GLU A 228 25.94 -1.02 27.98
C GLU A 228 24.74 -1.09 28.93
N LYS A 229 23.51 -1.25 28.44
CA LYS A 229 22.35 -1.46 29.32
C LYS A 229 21.86 -2.89 29.17
N MET A 230 22.01 -3.68 30.25
CA MET A 230 21.13 -4.82 30.50
C MET A 230 19.69 -4.37 30.22
N GLU A 231 18.97 -5.15 29.43
CA GLU A 231 17.60 -4.92 28.94
C GLU A 231 17.47 -3.99 27.71
N ASN A 232 17.44 -4.60 26.53
CA ASN A 232 16.57 -4.30 25.37
C ASN A 232 16.25 -2.84 24.97
N HIS A 233 17.04 -1.85 25.38
CA HIS A 233 16.86 -0.47 24.97
C HIS A 233 17.33 -0.33 23.52
N ASN A 234 16.35 -0.38 22.61
CA ASN A 234 16.54 0.00 21.22
C ASN A 234 16.37 1.52 21.11
N CYS A 235 17.37 2.19 20.56
CA CYS A 235 17.27 3.60 20.21
C CYS A 235 16.52 3.72 18.87
N PHE A 236 15.52 4.58 18.79
CA PHE A 236 14.88 4.96 17.54
C PHE A 236 15.16 6.43 17.22
N PHE A 237 15.45 6.72 15.95
CA PHE A 237 15.68 8.07 15.45
C PHE A 237 14.89 8.30 14.18
N LYS A 238 14.04 9.32 14.15
CA LYS A 238 13.42 9.79 12.90
C LYS A 238 14.42 10.70 12.19
N LEU A 239 14.69 10.46 10.90
CA LEU A 239 15.47 11.41 10.10
C LEU A 239 14.59 12.59 9.73
N GLU A 240 15.09 13.79 10.04
CA GLU A 240 14.42 15.04 9.66
C GLU A 240 14.60 15.30 8.15
N LYS A 241 13.52 15.81 7.55
CA LYS A 241 13.46 16.17 6.12
C LYS A 241 13.70 17.68 5.90
N ASP A 242 13.67 18.48 6.98
CA ASP A 242 13.56 19.94 6.90
C ASP A 242 14.78 20.62 6.27
N ASP A 243 15.98 20.07 6.49
CA ASP A 243 17.24 20.56 5.91
C ASP A 243 17.59 19.91 4.54
N ALA A 244 16.80 18.94 4.08
CA ALA A 244 17.15 18.13 2.92
C ALA A 244 16.59 18.71 1.61
N ASN A 245 17.33 18.54 0.51
CA ASN A 245 16.78 18.88 -0.81
C ASN A 245 15.79 17.79 -1.25
N LEU A 246 14.54 18.20 -1.42
CA LEU A 246 13.44 17.33 -1.83
C LEU A 246 13.21 17.44 -3.34
N TYR A 247 13.69 16.46 -4.12
CA TYR A 247 13.47 16.37 -5.56
C TYR A 247 12.33 15.41 -5.86
N GLY A 248 11.25 15.89 -6.48
CA GLY A 248 10.10 15.05 -6.80
C GLY A 248 9.40 14.52 -5.54
N ALA A 249 9.44 15.25 -4.42
CA ALA A 249 8.74 14.84 -3.21
C ALA A 249 7.23 14.64 -3.44
N HIS A 250 6.64 15.44 -4.32
CA HIS A 250 5.28 15.27 -4.82
C HIS A 250 5.28 14.46 -6.10
N ILE A 251 5.14 13.14 -5.97
CA ILE A 251 4.82 12.28 -7.12
C ILE A 251 3.31 12.30 -7.32
N VAL A 252 2.88 12.64 -8.53
CA VAL A 252 1.48 12.54 -8.94
C VAL A 252 1.31 11.38 -9.90
N TRP A 253 0.46 10.41 -9.55
CA TRP A 253 0.09 9.32 -10.45
C TRP A 253 -1.32 9.57 -10.99
N ARG A 254 -1.40 9.78 -12.30
CA ARG A 254 -2.67 9.89 -13.02
C ARG A 254 -3.15 8.50 -13.43
N ILE A 255 -4.16 8.00 -12.73
CA ILE A 255 -4.77 6.70 -12.98
C ILE A 255 -6.00 6.90 -13.88
N PRO A 256 -6.13 6.15 -14.99
CA PRO A 256 -7.35 6.18 -15.80
C PRO A 256 -8.58 5.81 -14.97
N SER A 257 -9.66 6.57 -15.14
CA SER A 257 -10.96 6.34 -14.50
C SER A 257 -12.07 6.49 -15.52
N GLY A 258 -13.17 5.76 -15.38
CA GLY A 258 -14.30 5.93 -16.28
C GLY A 258 -14.88 7.35 -16.23
N ILE A 259 -15.28 7.88 -17.39
CA ILE A 259 -15.91 9.20 -17.48
C ILE A 259 -17.38 9.07 -17.09
N LYS A 260 -17.79 9.79 -16.04
CA LYS A 260 -19.17 9.73 -15.50
C LYS A 260 -20.23 10.04 -16.56
N ALA A 261 -19.97 10.98 -17.48
CA ALA A 261 -20.91 11.36 -18.55
C ALA A 261 -21.16 10.25 -19.58
N HIS A 262 -20.19 9.34 -19.79
CA HIS A 262 -20.33 8.24 -20.74
C HIS A 262 -20.86 6.96 -20.09
N ALA A 263 -20.85 6.86 -18.75
CA ALA A 263 -21.17 5.64 -18.02
C ALA A 263 -22.55 5.06 -18.38
N GLY A 264 -23.60 5.90 -18.45
CA GLY A 264 -24.94 5.46 -18.82
C GLY A 264 -25.04 4.94 -20.26
N LEU A 265 -24.43 5.65 -21.21
CA LEU A 265 -24.42 5.25 -22.61
C LEU A 265 -23.65 3.93 -22.80
N VAL A 266 -22.44 3.84 -22.23
CA VAL A 266 -21.60 2.63 -22.29
C VAL A 266 -22.35 1.45 -21.68
N SER A 267 -22.96 1.64 -20.50
CA SER A 267 -23.76 0.58 -19.85
C SER A 267 -24.91 0.09 -20.74
N ALA A 268 -25.70 1.00 -21.32
CA ALA A 268 -26.83 0.63 -22.19
C ALA A 268 -26.38 -0.12 -23.44
N VAL A 269 -25.33 0.37 -24.13
CA VAL A 269 -24.79 -0.27 -25.34
C VAL A 269 -24.21 -1.65 -25.02
N THR A 270 -23.43 -1.76 -23.94
CA THR A 270 -22.86 -3.04 -23.49
C THR A 270 -23.96 -4.04 -23.15
N PHE A 271 -25.02 -3.61 -22.46
CA PHE A 271 -26.16 -4.46 -22.12
C PHE A 271 -26.88 -4.98 -23.37
N ILE A 272 -27.20 -4.10 -24.32
CA ILE A 272 -27.88 -4.47 -25.58
C ILE A 272 -27.00 -5.44 -26.39
N ALA A 273 -25.70 -5.15 -26.51
CA ALA A 273 -24.76 -6.02 -27.23
C ALA A 273 -24.69 -7.41 -26.58
N ALA A 274 -24.52 -7.48 -25.26
CA ALA A 274 -24.47 -8.75 -24.52
C ALA A 274 -25.78 -9.55 -24.64
N LEU A 275 -26.93 -8.87 -24.60
CA LEU A 275 -28.24 -9.49 -24.78
C LEU A 275 -28.38 -10.08 -26.19
N LEU A 276 -28.05 -9.31 -27.23
CA LEU A 276 -28.11 -9.77 -28.63
C LEU A 276 -27.14 -10.94 -28.87
N SER A 277 -25.93 -10.88 -28.32
CA SER A 277 -24.97 -11.99 -28.38
C SER A 277 -25.53 -13.25 -27.71
N THR A 278 -26.16 -13.11 -26.54
CA THR A 278 -26.78 -14.23 -25.82
C THR A 278 -27.92 -14.85 -26.65
N ILE A 279 -28.79 -14.02 -27.24
CA ILE A 279 -29.88 -14.49 -28.11
C ILE A 279 -29.31 -15.23 -29.33
N ALA A 280 -28.28 -14.68 -29.98
CA ALA A 280 -27.65 -15.31 -31.15
C ALA A 280 -27.05 -16.69 -30.80
N ILE A 281 -26.39 -16.81 -29.65
CA ILE A 281 -25.84 -18.09 -29.16
C ILE A 281 -26.97 -19.10 -28.90
N VAL A 282 -28.04 -18.68 -28.23
CA VAL A 282 -29.20 -19.54 -27.96
C VAL A 282 -29.83 -20.02 -29.27
N VAL A 283 -30.09 -19.10 -30.21
CA VAL A 283 -30.62 -19.43 -31.54
C VAL A 283 -29.72 -20.42 -32.26
N ALA A 284 -28.41 -20.16 -32.35
CA ALA A 284 -27.45 -21.06 -32.98
C ALA A 284 -27.46 -22.45 -32.33
N SER A 285 -27.54 -22.53 -30.99
CA SER A 285 -27.58 -23.81 -30.25
C SER A 285 -28.87 -24.60 -30.48
N LEU A 286 -29.99 -23.94 -30.77
CA LEU A 286 -31.25 -24.60 -31.12
C LEU A 286 -31.23 -25.13 -32.55
N TYR A 287 -30.51 -24.46 -33.46
CA TYR A 287 -30.41 -24.84 -34.87
C TYR A 287 -29.25 -25.81 -35.16
N GLN A 288 -28.31 -26.01 -34.24
CA GLN A 288 -27.34 -27.11 -34.34
C GLN A 288 -27.91 -28.38 -33.68
N PRO A 289 -28.31 -29.40 -34.45
CA PRO A 289 -28.69 -30.69 -33.87
C PRO A 289 -27.44 -31.29 -33.23
N TRP A 290 -27.47 -31.51 -31.93
CA TRP A 290 -26.43 -32.26 -31.23
C TRP A 290 -26.22 -33.59 -31.95
N CYS A 291 -25.02 -33.75 -32.51
CA CYS A 291 -24.45 -35.02 -32.92
C CYS A 291 -24.48 -35.98 -31.70
N PHE A 292 -25.38 -36.96 -31.77
CA PHE A 292 -25.17 -38.29 -31.24
C PHE A 292 -25.34 -39.27 -32.38
#